data_AF-A0A8X7YF59-F1
#
_entry.id   AF-A0A8X7YF59-F1
#
_cell.length_a   1.000
_cell.length_b   1.000
_cell.length_c   1.000
_cell.angle_alpha   90.00
_cell.angle_beta   90.00
_cell.angle_gamma   90.00
#
_symmetry.space_group_name_H-M   'P 1'
#
loop_
_entity.id
_entity.type
_entity.pdbx_description
1 polymer ?
#
loop_
_entity_poly.entity_id
_entity_poly.type
_entity_poly.pdbx_seq_one_letter_code
_entity_poly.pdbx_strand_id
1 'polypeptide(L)'
;MASVLNSALSLNLSNFKRKRVRTQYLVSPLSLSLSRRRVTIGAAETDANEAKPQAPDKAPDSGGGGSSFNQLLGIKGAAKETNKWKIRLQLTKPVTWPPLVLGVVCGAAASGNFDWTLEDVAKSIVCMLMSGPLLTGYTQTINDYYDREIDAINEPYRPIPSGVISENEVITQIWILLLGGLGLAGLLDVWAGHDFPIVFYLALGGSLISYIYSAPPLKLKQNGWIGNYALGASYISLPWWAGQALFGTLTPDIIVLTLLYSIAGLGIAIVNDFKSIEGDRLLGLQSLPVAFGAETAKWICVGAIDITQISVAGYLLGAGKPYHALALLGLIIPQVFFQFQYFLKDPVKYDVKYQVP
;
A
#
# COMPACT_ATOMS: atom_id res chain seq x y z
N MET A 1 -24.67 21.80 -64.87
CA MET A 1 -24.77 20.49 -65.55
C MET A 1 -24.92 19.43 -64.45
N ALA A 2 -26.15 19.12 -64.03
CA ALA A 2 -26.87 17.86 -64.33
C ALA A 2 -26.11 16.63 -63.79
N SER A 3 -26.45 16.06 -62.61
CA SER A 3 -27.59 15.18 -62.26
C SER A 3 -27.70 13.92 -63.13
N VAL A 4 -28.06 12.78 -62.50
CA VAL A 4 -28.54 11.46 -63.02
C VAL A 4 -27.66 10.30 -62.49
N LEU A 5 -28.13 9.16 -61.97
CA LEU A 5 -29.38 8.68 -61.36
C LEU A 5 -29.08 7.25 -60.89
N ASN A 6 -29.76 6.82 -59.82
CA ASN A 6 -29.97 5.41 -59.47
C ASN A 6 -30.53 4.61 -60.64
N SER A 7 -30.20 3.31 -60.74
CA SER A 7 -31.12 2.30 -61.28
C SER A 7 -30.74 0.90 -60.77
N ALA A 8 -31.70 0.32 -60.05
CA ALA A 8 -31.78 -1.10 -59.75
C ALA A 8 -32.20 -1.89 -61.00
N LEU A 9 -31.77 -3.15 -61.12
CA LEU A 9 -32.42 -4.14 -61.96
C LEU A 9 -32.46 -5.49 -61.24
N SER A 10 -33.67 -5.86 -60.87
CA SER A 10 -34.14 -7.16 -60.44
C SER A 10 -34.02 -8.20 -61.56
N LEU A 11 -33.65 -9.44 -61.23
CA LEU A 11 -34.05 -10.63 -61.97
C LEU A 11 -34.28 -11.79 -60.99
N ASN A 12 -35.47 -12.38 -61.10
CA ASN A 12 -36.03 -13.38 -60.21
C ASN A 12 -35.78 -14.81 -60.75
N LEU A 13 -35.44 -15.70 -59.82
CA LEU A 13 -35.70 -17.15 -59.74
C LEU A 13 -35.70 -18.04 -61.01
N SER A 14 -34.83 -19.07 -60.98
CA SER A 14 -35.24 -20.42 -61.38
C SER A 14 -34.47 -21.50 -60.59
N ASN A 15 -35.23 -22.40 -59.97
CA ASN A 15 -34.81 -23.56 -59.19
C ASN A 15 -33.90 -24.53 -59.97
N PHE A 16 -32.77 -24.93 -59.39
CA PHE A 16 -32.10 -26.18 -59.74
C PHE A 16 -31.66 -26.93 -58.47
N LYS A 17 -32.34 -28.05 -58.21
CA LYS A 17 -31.90 -29.10 -57.27
C LYS A 17 -30.54 -29.64 -57.71
N ARG A 18 -29.53 -29.67 -56.83
CA ARG A 18 -28.41 -30.62 -56.93
C ARG A 18 -27.81 -30.96 -55.56
N LYS A 19 -27.57 -32.25 -55.40
CA LYS A 19 -27.13 -32.99 -54.20
C LYS A 19 -25.85 -32.39 -53.59
N ARG A 20 -25.87 -32.14 -52.27
CA ARG A 20 -24.67 -31.80 -51.49
C ARG A 20 -23.91 -33.08 -51.16
N VAL A 21 -22.78 -33.30 -51.82
CA VAL A 21 -21.73 -34.22 -51.35
C VAL A 21 -20.88 -33.44 -50.36
N ARG A 22 -20.75 -33.95 -49.13
CA ARG A 22 -20.05 -33.30 -48.01
C ARG A 22 -18.65 -33.90 -47.93
N THR A 23 -17.64 -33.19 -48.43
CA THR A 23 -16.23 -33.58 -48.28
C THR A 23 -15.79 -33.22 -46.85
N GLN A 24 -15.53 -34.24 -46.01
CA GLN A 24 -14.95 -34.07 -44.69
C GLN A 24 -13.42 -33.95 -44.82
N TYR A 25 -12.85 -32.82 -44.41
CA TYR A 25 -11.41 -32.71 -44.15
C TYR A 25 -11.13 -33.29 -42.74
N LEU A 26 -10.37 -34.38 -42.70
CA LEU A 26 -9.83 -34.99 -41.49
C LEU A 26 -8.71 -34.09 -40.94
N VAL A 27 -8.99 -33.38 -39.85
CA VAL A 27 -7.96 -32.81 -38.98
C VAL A 27 -8.00 -33.60 -37.68
N SER A 28 -7.02 -34.48 -37.47
CA SER A 28 -6.84 -35.20 -36.21
C SER A 28 -6.43 -34.21 -35.11
N PRO A 29 -7.08 -34.21 -33.93
CA PRO A 29 -6.57 -33.43 -32.80
C PRO A 29 -5.36 -34.14 -32.18
N LEU A 30 -4.26 -33.41 -32.01
CA LEU A 30 -3.16 -33.83 -31.14
C LEU A 30 -3.68 -33.88 -29.69
N SER A 31 -3.79 -35.08 -29.13
CA SER A 31 -4.10 -35.28 -27.71
C SER A 31 -2.84 -35.08 -26.87
N LEU A 32 -2.64 -33.89 -26.31
CA LEU A 32 -1.67 -33.66 -25.24
C LEU A 32 -2.24 -34.24 -23.94
N SER A 33 -1.73 -35.41 -23.55
CA SER A 33 -1.96 -35.99 -22.22
C SER A 33 -1.16 -35.21 -21.17
N LEU A 34 -1.81 -34.23 -20.53
CA LEU A 34 -1.30 -33.63 -19.31
C LEU A 34 -1.63 -34.56 -18.13
N SER A 35 -0.67 -35.39 -17.74
CA SER A 35 -0.72 -36.08 -16.46
C SER A 35 -0.70 -35.04 -15.34
N ARG A 36 -1.88 -34.64 -14.84
CA ARG A 36 -2.00 -33.95 -13.56
C ARG A 36 -1.65 -34.96 -12.47
N ARG A 37 -0.37 -34.98 -12.05
CA ARG A 37 -0.03 -35.48 -10.71
C ARG A 37 -0.74 -34.60 -9.71
N ARG A 38 -1.88 -35.07 -9.21
CA ARG A 38 -2.54 -34.53 -8.03
C ARG A 38 -1.62 -34.85 -6.85
N VAL A 39 -0.82 -33.88 -6.42
CA VAL A 39 -0.09 -33.98 -5.16
C VAL A 39 -1.13 -33.78 -4.06
N THR A 40 -1.66 -34.89 -3.55
CA THR A 40 -2.45 -34.89 -2.32
C THR A 40 -1.46 -34.77 -1.18
N ILE A 41 -1.27 -33.55 -0.65
CA ILE A 41 -0.58 -33.36 0.63
C ILE A 41 -1.54 -33.90 1.68
N GLY A 42 -1.22 -35.06 2.26
CA GLY A 42 -1.92 -35.56 3.43
C GLY A 42 -1.68 -34.59 4.58
N ALA A 43 -2.76 -34.04 5.14
CA ALA A 43 -2.70 -33.42 6.46
C ALA A 43 -2.30 -34.51 7.44
N ALA A 44 -1.09 -34.43 7.98
CA ALA A 44 -0.78 -35.16 9.20
C ALA A 44 -1.64 -34.52 10.30
N GLU A 45 -2.57 -35.29 10.85
CA GLU A 45 -3.22 -34.96 12.11
C GLU A 45 -2.13 -34.94 13.18
N THR A 46 -1.58 -33.75 13.44
CA THR A 46 -0.87 -33.48 14.69
C THR A 46 -1.90 -33.18 15.74
N ASP A 47 -1.91 -33.99 16.80
CA ASP A 47 -2.70 -33.82 18.02
C ASP A 47 -2.82 -32.34 18.39
N ALA A 48 -4.03 -31.81 18.23
CA ALA A 48 -4.41 -30.49 18.69
C ALA A 48 -4.47 -30.51 20.21
N ASN A 49 -3.32 -30.38 20.86
CA ASN A 49 -3.29 -29.76 22.18
C ASN A 49 -3.59 -28.28 21.94
N GLU A 50 -4.84 -27.88 22.20
CA GLU A 50 -5.32 -26.50 22.16
C GLU A 50 -4.51 -25.62 23.12
N ALA A 51 -3.35 -25.14 22.69
CA ALA A 51 -2.75 -23.95 23.26
C ALA A 51 -3.50 -22.75 22.67
N LYS A 52 -4.66 -22.41 23.25
CA LYS A 52 -5.27 -21.09 23.04
C LYS A 52 -4.23 -20.04 23.46
N PRO A 53 -3.85 -19.09 22.58
CA PRO A 53 -3.05 -17.96 23.02
C PRO A 53 -3.84 -17.21 24.09
N GLN A 54 -3.32 -17.15 25.31
CA GLN A 54 -3.79 -16.16 26.28
C GLN A 54 -3.31 -14.80 25.78
N ALA A 55 -4.18 -14.08 25.06
CA ALA A 55 -4.01 -12.66 24.88
C ALA A 55 -3.91 -12.04 26.30
N PRO A 56 -2.92 -11.16 26.57
CA PRO A 56 -2.86 -10.53 27.87
C PRO A 56 -4.14 -9.72 28.11
N ASP A 57 -4.95 -10.15 29.08
CA ASP A 57 -6.23 -9.53 29.48
C ASP A 57 -6.06 -8.08 29.99
N LYS A 58 -4.81 -7.64 30.19
CA LYS A 58 -4.46 -6.30 30.68
C LYS A 58 -3.44 -5.68 29.74
N ALA A 59 -3.67 -4.39 29.42
CA ALA A 59 -2.61 -3.54 28.89
C ALA A 59 -1.40 -3.61 29.84
N PRO A 60 -0.16 -3.57 29.35
CA PRO A 60 1.02 -3.54 30.22
C PRO A 60 0.86 -2.42 31.25
N ASP A 61 1.08 -2.77 32.53
CA ASP A 61 0.87 -1.87 33.66
C ASP A 61 1.56 -0.52 33.42
N SER A 62 0.94 0.56 33.89
CA SER A 62 1.52 1.92 33.89
C SER A 62 2.86 2.02 34.64
N GLY A 63 3.31 0.94 35.29
CA GLY A 63 4.64 0.81 35.90
C GLY A 63 5.72 0.24 34.97
N GLY A 64 5.38 -0.27 33.79
CA GLY A 64 6.29 -0.91 32.84
C GLY A 64 6.63 -0.02 31.65
N GLY A 65 7.35 1.09 31.86
CA GLY A 65 8.16 1.78 30.83
C GLY A 65 7.51 2.29 29.53
N GLY A 66 6.24 2.01 29.25
CA GLY A 66 5.50 2.48 28.09
C GLY A 66 5.13 3.95 28.28
N SER A 67 6.01 4.85 27.86
CA SER A 67 5.81 6.30 27.95
C SER A 67 4.45 6.72 27.37
N SER A 68 3.75 7.67 28.04
CA SER A 68 2.56 8.35 27.50
C SER A 68 2.77 8.91 26.09
N PHE A 69 4.03 9.13 25.68
CA PHE A 69 4.41 9.52 24.34
C PHE A 69 4.25 8.40 23.31
N ASN A 70 4.67 7.17 23.63
CA ASN A 70 4.52 6.00 22.73
C ASN A 70 3.04 5.71 22.43
N GLN A 71 2.18 6.02 23.40
CA GLN A 71 0.74 5.96 23.24
C GLN A 71 0.20 6.96 22.22
N LEU A 72 0.60 8.23 22.34
CA LEU A 72 0.17 9.28 21.40
C LEU A 72 0.60 8.95 19.98
N LEU A 73 1.73 8.26 19.82
CA LEU A 73 2.26 7.81 18.55
C LEU A 73 1.52 6.60 17.94
N GLY A 74 0.64 5.93 18.70
CA GLY A 74 -0.08 4.75 18.23
C GLY A 74 0.75 3.46 18.24
N ILE A 75 1.78 3.36 19.08
CA ILE A 75 2.63 2.18 19.20
C ILE A 75 1.93 1.09 20.03
N LYS A 76 2.09 -0.18 19.63
CA LYS A 76 1.53 -1.35 20.35
C LYS A 76 2.01 -1.41 21.81
N GLY A 77 1.14 -1.88 22.71
CA GLY A 77 1.47 -2.04 24.13
C GLY A 77 1.49 -0.74 24.95
N ALA A 78 0.82 0.32 24.49
CA ALA A 78 0.64 1.53 25.28
C ALA A 78 -0.39 1.34 26.43
N ALA A 79 -0.23 2.09 27.53
CA ALA A 79 -1.17 2.10 28.66
C ALA A 79 -2.59 2.51 28.23
N LYS A 80 -3.63 2.26 29.04
CA LYS A 80 -4.99 2.76 28.74
C LYS A 80 -5.04 4.28 28.94
N GLU A 81 -5.58 5.02 27.97
CA GLU A 81 -5.80 6.47 28.08
C GLU A 81 -7.30 6.76 28.14
N THR A 82 -7.67 7.78 28.91
CA THR A 82 -9.07 8.17 29.14
C THR A 82 -9.39 9.50 28.48
N ASN A 83 -8.39 10.32 28.14
CA ASN A 83 -8.60 11.57 27.43
C ASN A 83 -8.98 11.32 25.97
N LYS A 84 -10.23 11.69 25.61
CA LYS A 84 -10.77 11.53 24.26
C LYS A 84 -9.90 12.14 23.17
N TRP A 85 -9.32 13.32 23.38
CA TRP A 85 -8.46 13.96 22.36
C TRP A 85 -7.20 13.16 22.07
N LYS A 86 -6.57 12.61 23.12
CA LYS A 86 -5.40 11.76 22.97
C LYS A 86 -5.73 10.44 22.28
N ILE A 87 -6.91 9.87 22.57
CA ILE A 87 -7.40 8.67 21.87
C ILE A 87 -7.60 8.97 20.38
N ARG A 88 -8.24 10.10 20.04
CA ARG A 88 -8.42 10.49 18.64
C ARG A 88 -7.09 10.63 17.92
N LEU A 89 -6.09 11.27 18.55
CA LEU A 89 -4.74 11.36 18.00
C LEU A 89 -4.08 9.98 17.88
N GLN A 90 -4.20 9.12 18.89
CA GLN A 90 -3.68 7.76 18.86
C GLN A 90 -4.23 6.95 17.68
N LEU A 91 -5.53 7.07 17.36
CA LEU A 91 -6.16 6.39 16.22
C LEU A 91 -5.58 6.82 14.86
N THR A 92 -5.01 8.02 14.77
CA THR A 92 -4.34 8.48 13.54
C THR A 92 -2.91 7.96 13.38
N LYS A 93 -2.39 7.27 14.40
CA LYS A 93 -1.02 6.70 14.51
C LYS A 93 0.07 7.64 13.97
N PRO A 94 0.39 8.74 14.68
CA PRO A 94 1.38 9.73 14.24
C PRO A 94 2.76 9.17 13.88
N VAL A 95 3.14 7.99 14.41
CA VAL A 95 4.36 7.28 14.00
C VAL A 95 4.40 7.00 12.49
N THR A 96 3.24 6.94 11.83
CA THR A 96 3.10 6.64 10.40
C THR A 96 3.18 7.87 9.50
N TRP A 97 3.17 9.10 10.04
CA TRP A 97 3.15 10.32 9.24
C TRP A 97 4.48 10.71 8.58
N PRO A 98 5.66 10.54 9.22
CA PRO A 98 6.92 11.03 8.67
C PRO A 98 7.24 10.53 7.24
N PRO A 99 6.99 9.26 6.87
CA PRO A 99 7.21 8.81 5.50
C PRO A 99 6.40 9.59 4.45
N LEU A 100 5.15 9.97 4.75
CA LEU A 100 4.31 10.75 3.83
C LEU A 100 4.80 12.18 3.71
N VAL A 101 5.22 12.78 4.83
CA VAL A 101 5.82 14.11 4.86
C VAL A 101 7.07 14.14 3.98
N LEU A 102 7.95 13.15 4.11
CA LEU A 102 9.14 13.01 3.28
C LEU A 102 8.78 12.78 1.81
N GLY A 103 7.76 11.98 1.52
CA GLY A 103 7.26 11.77 0.15
C GLY A 103 6.83 13.09 -0.52
N VAL A 104 6.09 13.95 0.20
CA VAL A 104 5.69 15.28 -0.29
C VAL A 104 6.91 16.15 -0.59
N VAL A 105 7.91 16.17 0.30
CA VAL A 105 9.17 16.92 0.08
C VAL A 105 9.91 16.41 -1.15
N CYS A 106 10.01 15.08 -1.32
CA CYS A 106 10.64 14.48 -2.50
C CYS A 106 9.91 14.87 -3.78
N GLY A 107 8.58 14.87 -3.77
CA GLY A 107 7.76 15.33 -4.90
C GLY A 107 7.97 16.81 -5.22
N ALA A 108 7.95 17.67 -4.21
CA ALA A 108 8.20 19.10 -4.38
C ALA A 108 9.60 19.37 -4.95
N ALA A 109 10.63 18.70 -4.43
CA ALA A 109 11.99 18.80 -4.94
C ALA A 109 12.13 18.27 -6.37
N ALA A 110 11.49 17.15 -6.68
CA ALA A 110 11.51 16.55 -8.02
C ALA A 110 10.79 17.41 -9.07
N SER A 111 9.88 18.29 -8.66
CA SER A 111 9.19 19.21 -9.56
C SER A 111 10.14 20.21 -10.24
N GLY A 112 11.27 20.52 -9.59
CA GLY A 112 12.23 21.53 -10.05
C GLY A 112 11.75 22.99 -9.93
N ASN A 113 10.54 23.22 -9.41
CA ASN A 113 9.92 24.54 -9.32
C ASN A 113 9.63 24.98 -7.88
N PHE A 114 10.06 24.21 -6.88
CA PHE A 114 9.97 24.62 -5.49
C PHE A 114 11.06 25.65 -5.18
N ASP A 115 10.65 26.84 -4.76
CA ASP A 115 11.57 27.86 -4.27
C ASP A 115 11.46 28.01 -2.75
N TRP A 116 12.52 28.49 -2.09
CA TRP A 116 12.55 28.74 -0.64
C TRP A 116 11.80 30.01 -0.24
N THR A 117 10.64 30.25 -0.84
CA THR A 117 9.75 31.36 -0.52
C THR A 117 8.81 30.97 0.63
N LEU A 118 8.31 31.97 1.38
CA LEU A 118 7.34 31.71 2.45
C LEU A 118 6.07 31.04 1.92
N GLU A 119 5.66 31.39 0.70
CA GLU A 119 4.47 30.84 0.06
C GLU A 119 4.64 29.36 -0.28
N ASP A 120 5.73 28.97 -0.92
CA ASP A 120 5.96 27.57 -1.31
C ASP A 120 6.18 26.68 -0.09
N VAL A 121 6.91 27.19 0.92
CA VAL A 121 7.04 26.51 2.20
C VAL A 121 5.67 26.30 2.84
N ALA A 122 4.79 27.31 2.81
CA ALA A 122 3.45 27.19 3.37
C ALA A 122 2.56 26.19 2.58
N LYS A 123 2.58 26.23 1.24
CA LYS A 123 1.90 25.23 0.38
C LYS A 123 2.38 23.81 0.71
N SER A 124 3.70 23.63 0.85
CA SER A 124 4.32 22.35 1.17
C SER A 124 3.88 21.84 2.56
N ILE A 125 3.87 22.71 3.57
CA ILE A 125 3.37 22.37 4.92
C ILE A 125 1.89 21.95 4.88
N VAL A 126 1.04 22.67 4.14
CA VAL A 126 -0.38 22.30 4.02
C VAL A 126 -0.54 20.95 3.30
N CYS A 127 0.28 20.67 2.29
CA CYS A 127 0.32 19.36 1.62
C CYS A 127 0.79 18.23 2.55
N MET A 128 1.74 18.51 3.44
CA MET A 128 2.18 17.57 4.48
C MET A 128 1.08 17.30 5.52
N LEU A 129 0.34 18.34 5.95
CA LEU A 129 -0.80 18.21 6.86
C LEU A 129 -1.94 17.39 6.25
N MET A 130 -2.20 17.62 4.96
CA MET A 130 -3.14 16.83 4.16
C MET A 130 -2.71 15.36 4.11
N SER A 131 -1.47 15.08 3.70
CA SER A 131 -1.01 13.71 3.42
C SER A 131 -0.81 12.89 4.69
N GLY A 132 -0.18 13.46 5.73
CA GLY A 132 0.09 12.78 6.99
C GLY A 132 -1.13 12.79 7.92
N PRO A 133 -1.28 13.78 8.81
CA PRO A 133 -2.32 13.81 9.83
C PRO A 133 -3.75 13.52 9.36
N LEU A 134 -4.15 14.07 8.20
CA LEU A 134 -5.53 13.91 7.72
C LEU A 134 -5.72 12.60 6.94
N LEU A 135 -5.08 12.42 5.79
CA LEU A 135 -5.35 11.26 4.92
C LEU A 135 -4.70 9.96 5.44
N THR A 136 -3.50 10.02 6.02
CA THR A 136 -2.94 8.85 6.72
C THR A 136 -3.68 8.59 8.01
N GLY A 137 -4.06 9.64 8.75
CA GLY A 137 -4.92 9.49 9.92
C GLY A 137 -6.25 8.81 9.59
N TYR A 138 -6.89 9.19 8.49
CA TYR A 138 -8.08 8.53 7.93
C TYR A 138 -7.79 7.05 7.67
N THR A 139 -6.68 6.76 6.98
CA THR A 139 -6.26 5.38 6.64
C THR A 139 -6.04 4.50 7.88
N GLN A 140 -5.42 5.04 8.92
CA GLN A 140 -5.19 4.29 10.15
C GLN A 140 -6.49 4.09 10.95
N THR A 141 -7.31 5.14 11.03
CA THR A 141 -8.58 5.08 11.77
C THR A 141 -9.58 4.13 11.11
N ILE A 142 -9.70 4.17 9.77
CA ILE A 142 -10.58 3.26 9.04
C ILE A 142 -10.07 1.82 9.11
N ASN A 143 -8.75 1.62 9.11
CA ASN A 143 -8.17 0.29 9.29
C ASN A 143 -8.54 -0.30 10.66
N ASP A 144 -8.32 0.43 11.75
CA ASP A 144 -8.68 -0.02 13.10
C ASP A 144 -10.21 -0.23 13.23
N TYR A 145 -11.02 0.61 12.57
CA TYR A 145 -12.48 0.45 12.57
C TYR A 145 -12.92 -0.88 11.95
N TYR A 146 -12.38 -1.27 10.80
CA TYR A 146 -12.74 -2.54 10.14
C TYR A 146 -12.05 -3.78 10.75
N ASP A 147 -11.05 -3.57 11.62
CA ASP A 147 -10.37 -4.63 12.36
C ASP A 147 -10.86 -4.79 13.79
N ARG A 148 -11.81 -3.98 14.26
CA ARG A 148 -12.31 -3.98 15.65
C ARG A 148 -12.66 -5.37 16.21
N GLU A 149 -13.22 -6.27 15.40
CA GLU A 149 -13.59 -7.63 15.84
C GLU A 149 -12.35 -8.53 16.01
N ILE A 150 -11.38 -8.37 15.11
CA ILE A 150 -10.08 -9.05 15.17
C ILE A 150 -9.27 -8.51 16.36
N ASP A 151 -9.24 -7.20 16.50
CA ASP A 151 -8.55 -6.50 17.57
C ASP A 151 -9.19 -6.79 18.94
N ALA A 152 -10.50 -7.04 19.01
CA ALA A 152 -11.15 -7.47 20.25
C ALA A 152 -10.63 -8.83 20.76
N ILE A 153 -10.13 -9.68 19.86
CA ILE A 153 -9.54 -10.98 20.20
C ILE A 153 -8.05 -10.80 20.55
N ASN A 154 -7.31 -10.07 19.73
CA ASN A 154 -5.84 -9.99 19.82
C ASN A 154 -5.34 -8.94 20.80
N GLU A 155 -5.99 -7.77 20.83
CA GLU A 155 -5.59 -6.59 21.58
C GLU A 155 -6.83 -5.88 22.18
N PRO A 156 -7.58 -6.53 23.10
CA PRO A 156 -8.90 -6.07 23.58
C PRO A 156 -8.86 -4.70 24.27
N TYR A 157 -7.67 -4.25 24.68
CA TYR A 157 -7.43 -2.95 25.30
C TYR A 157 -7.34 -1.78 24.31
N ARG A 158 -7.32 -2.04 22.98
CA ARG A 158 -7.28 -0.97 21.97
C ARG A 158 -8.50 -0.06 22.05
N PRO A 159 -8.41 1.20 21.58
CA PRO A 159 -9.46 2.19 21.82
C PRO A 159 -10.86 1.78 21.33
N ILE A 160 -10.96 1.19 20.14
CA ILE A 160 -12.24 0.78 19.55
C ILE A 160 -12.80 -0.48 20.25
N PRO A 161 -12.09 -1.61 20.35
CA PRO A 161 -12.65 -2.82 20.98
C PRO A 161 -12.90 -2.67 22.48
N SER A 162 -12.12 -1.84 23.19
CA SER A 162 -12.35 -1.60 24.62
C SER A 162 -13.58 -0.73 24.92
N GLY A 163 -14.17 -0.10 23.90
CA GLY A 163 -15.32 0.79 24.03
C GLY A 163 -15.02 2.14 24.69
N VAL A 164 -13.74 2.52 24.88
CA VAL A 164 -13.39 3.83 25.45
C VAL A 164 -13.75 5.00 24.52
N ILE A 165 -13.85 4.72 23.21
CA ILE A 165 -14.43 5.61 22.20
C ILE A 165 -15.62 4.91 21.55
N SER A 166 -16.74 5.62 21.39
CA SER A 166 -17.92 5.03 20.76
C SER A 166 -17.76 4.88 19.25
N GLU A 167 -18.50 3.95 18.65
CA GLU A 167 -18.46 3.72 17.20
C GLU A 167 -18.81 4.99 16.40
N ASN A 168 -19.84 5.71 16.82
CA ASN A 168 -20.25 6.97 16.20
C ASN A 168 -19.14 8.04 16.27
N GLU A 169 -18.37 8.08 17.36
CA GLU A 169 -17.24 9.00 17.50
C GLU A 169 -16.08 8.66 16.55
N VAL A 170 -15.84 7.37 16.29
CA VAL A 170 -14.86 6.88 15.32
C VAL A 170 -15.32 7.20 13.90
N ILE A 171 -16.57 6.90 13.55
CA ILE A 171 -17.14 7.23 12.23
C ILE A 171 -17.08 8.73 11.97
N THR A 172 -17.42 9.55 12.97
CA THR A 172 -17.30 11.01 12.87
C THR A 172 -15.86 11.43 12.60
N GLN A 173 -14.88 10.81 13.27
CA GLN A 173 -13.46 11.09 13.02
C GLN A 173 -13.02 10.70 11.61
N ILE A 174 -13.46 9.54 11.11
CA ILE A 174 -13.18 9.09 9.74
C ILE A 174 -13.66 10.16 8.74
N TRP A 175 -14.88 10.67 8.90
CA TRP A 175 -15.41 11.72 8.04
C TRP A 175 -14.68 13.05 8.18
N ILE A 176 -14.35 13.48 9.40
CA ILE A 176 -13.59 14.73 9.63
C ILE A 176 -12.21 14.64 8.96
N LEU A 177 -11.51 13.52 9.11
CA LEU A 177 -10.18 13.31 8.52
C LEU A 177 -10.24 13.25 6.98
N LEU A 178 -11.22 12.52 6.44
CA LEU A 178 -11.42 12.41 4.99
C LEU A 178 -11.79 13.75 4.37
N LEU A 179 -12.85 14.40 4.86
CA LEU A 179 -13.34 15.66 4.30
C LEU A 179 -12.35 16.80 4.56
N GLY A 180 -11.65 16.79 5.70
CA GLY A 180 -10.57 17.73 5.97
C GLY A 180 -9.41 17.56 4.98
N GLY A 181 -8.98 16.32 4.74
CA GLY A 181 -7.91 16.02 3.78
C GLY A 181 -8.29 16.41 2.35
N LEU A 182 -9.49 16.03 1.90
CA LEU A 182 -10.00 16.42 0.57
C LEU A 182 -10.22 17.93 0.47
N GLY A 183 -10.65 18.59 1.55
CA GLY A 183 -10.80 20.04 1.62
C GLY A 183 -9.46 20.77 1.47
N LEU A 184 -8.41 20.29 2.15
CA LEU A 184 -7.05 20.83 1.97
C LEU A 184 -6.51 20.55 0.56
N ALA A 185 -6.82 19.39 -0.02
CA ALA A 185 -6.42 19.07 -1.39
C ALA A 185 -7.03 20.06 -2.41
N GLY A 186 -8.33 20.34 -2.29
CA GLY A 186 -9.00 21.32 -3.14
C GLY A 186 -8.50 22.75 -2.89
N LEU A 187 -8.20 23.11 -1.63
CA LEU A 187 -7.58 24.40 -1.31
C LEU A 187 -6.20 24.54 -1.98
N LEU A 188 -5.40 23.48 -1.95
CA LEU A 188 -4.07 23.44 -2.57
C LEU A 188 -4.16 23.60 -4.09
N ASP A 189 -5.13 22.95 -4.75
CA ASP A 189 -5.35 23.12 -6.19
C ASP A 189 -5.68 24.58 -6.55
N VAL A 190 -6.55 25.23 -5.77
CA VAL A 190 -6.89 26.66 -5.96
C VAL A 190 -5.67 27.55 -5.69
N TRP A 191 -4.92 27.27 -4.62
CA TRP A 191 -3.75 28.07 -4.23
C TRP A 191 -2.58 27.91 -5.22
N ALA A 192 -2.43 26.72 -5.82
CA ALA A 192 -1.45 26.48 -6.88
C ALA A 192 -1.90 27.00 -8.25
N GLY A 193 -3.17 27.41 -8.40
CA GLY A 193 -3.72 27.93 -9.66
C GLY A 193 -3.94 26.83 -10.70
N HIS A 194 -4.29 25.62 -10.27
CA HIS A 194 -4.54 24.50 -11.19
C HIS A 194 -5.87 24.65 -11.94
N ASP A 195 -5.84 24.53 -13.27
CA ASP A 195 -7.06 24.48 -14.10
C ASP A 195 -7.87 23.19 -13.89
N PHE A 196 -7.19 22.10 -13.52
CA PHE A 196 -7.77 20.81 -13.19
C PHE A 196 -7.34 20.40 -11.78
N PRO A 197 -8.25 20.03 -10.87
CA PRO A 197 -7.94 19.82 -9.46
C PRO A 197 -7.24 18.47 -9.23
N ILE A 198 -6.00 18.37 -9.68
CA ILE A 198 -5.21 17.15 -9.70
C ILE A 198 -4.88 16.67 -8.29
N VAL A 199 -4.58 17.58 -7.36
CA VAL A 199 -4.24 17.22 -5.97
C VAL A 199 -5.47 16.62 -5.29
N PHE A 200 -6.65 17.19 -5.51
CA PHE A 200 -7.93 16.65 -5.04
C PHE A 200 -8.18 15.24 -5.57
N TYR A 201 -8.02 14.99 -6.87
CA TYR A 201 -8.25 13.67 -7.44
C TYR A 201 -7.22 12.63 -6.98
N LEU A 202 -5.96 13.04 -6.77
CA LEU A 202 -4.94 12.19 -6.15
C LEU A 202 -5.32 11.83 -4.71
N ALA A 203 -5.76 12.80 -3.90
CA ALA A 203 -6.22 12.59 -2.54
C ALA A 203 -7.46 11.68 -2.48
N LEU A 204 -8.41 11.87 -3.41
CA LEU A 204 -9.61 11.04 -3.53
C LEU A 204 -9.27 9.61 -3.93
N GLY A 205 -8.40 9.43 -4.93
CA GLY A 205 -7.93 8.12 -5.37
C GLY A 205 -7.17 7.38 -4.27
N GLY A 206 -6.27 8.07 -3.56
CA GLY A 206 -5.57 7.52 -2.39
C GLY A 206 -6.51 7.11 -1.27
N SER A 207 -7.52 7.94 -0.98
CA SER A 207 -8.54 7.64 0.03
C SER A 207 -9.39 6.43 -0.35
N LEU A 208 -9.67 6.24 -1.65
CA LEU A 208 -10.35 5.06 -2.17
C LEU A 208 -9.48 3.81 -2.03
N ILE A 209 -8.18 3.90 -2.36
CA ILE A 209 -7.21 2.80 -2.17
C ILE A 209 -7.18 2.37 -0.69
N SER A 210 -7.13 3.33 0.23
CA SER A 210 -7.18 3.09 1.67
C SER A 210 -8.49 2.42 2.11
N TYR A 211 -9.62 2.85 1.57
CA TYR A 211 -10.92 2.22 1.80
C TYR A 211 -10.91 0.75 1.34
N ILE A 212 -10.56 0.47 0.08
CA ILE A 212 -10.57 -0.90 -0.46
C ILE A 212 -9.50 -1.80 0.18
N TYR A 213 -8.44 -1.21 0.75
CA TYR A 213 -7.43 -1.94 1.51
C TYR A 213 -8.00 -2.54 2.80
N SER A 214 -8.87 -1.79 3.49
CA SER A 214 -9.40 -2.15 4.82
C SER A 214 -10.83 -2.71 4.81
N ALA A 215 -11.69 -2.18 3.94
CA ALA A 215 -13.12 -2.45 3.92
C ALA A 215 -13.49 -3.61 2.97
N PRO A 216 -14.54 -4.40 3.29
CA PRO A 216 -15.17 -5.31 2.34
C PRO A 216 -15.79 -4.54 1.14
N PRO A 217 -15.90 -5.17 -0.04
CA PRO A 217 -15.65 -6.58 -0.33
C PRO A 217 -14.20 -6.92 -0.72
N LEU A 218 -13.36 -5.93 -1.03
CA LEU A 218 -12.02 -6.19 -1.58
C LEU A 218 -10.97 -6.49 -0.51
N LYS A 219 -10.96 -5.74 0.60
CA LYS A 219 -10.06 -5.88 1.77
C LYS A 219 -8.64 -6.33 1.37
N LEU A 220 -7.97 -5.54 0.52
CA LEU A 220 -6.72 -5.92 -0.19
C LEU A 220 -5.64 -6.52 0.71
N LYS A 221 -5.56 -6.09 1.97
CA LYS A 221 -4.61 -6.59 2.96
C LYS A 221 -4.72 -8.09 3.25
N GLN A 222 -5.80 -8.75 2.85
CA GLN A 222 -5.91 -10.21 2.92
C GLN A 222 -4.92 -10.92 2.00
N ASN A 223 -4.48 -10.25 0.93
CA ASN A 223 -3.49 -10.75 -0.02
C ASN A 223 -2.14 -10.07 0.20
N GLY A 224 -1.10 -10.84 0.56
CA GLY A 224 0.23 -10.29 0.87
C GLY A 224 0.92 -9.60 -0.31
N TRP A 225 0.58 -9.90 -1.57
CA TRP A 225 1.15 -9.18 -2.71
C TRP A 225 0.46 -7.84 -2.93
N ILE A 226 -0.86 -7.87 -3.13
CA ILE A 226 -1.63 -6.68 -3.50
C ILE A 226 -1.72 -5.73 -2.29
N GLY A 227 -1.90 -6.27 -1.09
CA GLY A 227 -1.89 -5.51 0.16
C GLY A 227 -0.56 -4.78 0.37
N ASN A 228 0.56 -5.49 0.27
CA ASN A 228 1.89 -4.89 0.50
C ASN A 228 2.26 -3.90 -0.60
N TYR A 229 1.88 -4.14 -1.85
CA TYR A 229 2.08 -3.17 -2.92
C TYR A 229 1.23 -1.92 -2.72
N ALA A 230 -0.06 -2.07 -2.37
CA ALA A 230 -0.93 -0.95 -2.06
C ALA A 230 -0.37 -0.12 -0.89
N LEU A 231 0.16 -0.79 0.14
CA LEU A 231 0.82 -0.13 1.26
C LEU A 231 2.07 0.63 0.80
N GLY A 232 2.97 -0.02 0.06
CA GLY A 232 4.19 0.59 -0.47
C GLY A 232 3.92 1.79 -1.38
N ALA A 233 2.96 1.66 -2.30
CA ALA A 233 2.53 2.73 -3.19
C ALA A 233 1.90 3.91 -2.44
N SER A 234 1.18 3.63 -1.34
CA SER A 234 0.59 4.68 -0.51
C SER A 234 1.64 5.48 0.27
N TYR A 235 2.75 4.86 0.65
CA TYR A 235 3.85 5.54 1.35
C TYR A 235 4.85 6.24 0.43
N ILE A 236 4.95 5.79 -0.83
CA ILE A 236 5.95 6.30 -1.78
C ILE A 236 5.29 7.11 -2.89
N SER A 237 4.49 6.48 -3.75
CA SER A 237 3.96 7.12 -4.96
C SER A 237 2.98 8.25 -4.65
N LEU A 238 1.95 7.99 -3.84
CA LEU A 238 0.88 8.97 -3.60
C LEU A 238 1.37 10.30 -3.00
N PRO A 239 2.15 10.33 -1.90
CA PRO A 239 2.65 11.60 -1.36
C PRO A 239 3.65 12.28 -2.30
N TRP A 240 4.46 11.52 -3.04
CA TRP A 240 5.33 12.07 -4.07
C TRP A 240 4.54 12.75 -5.16
N TRP A 241 3.47 12.11 -5.66
CA TRP A 241 2.60 12.68 -6.67
C TRP A 241 1.91 13.95 -6.19
N ALA A 242 1.46 13.98 -4.94
CA ALA A 242 0.88 15.18 -4.34
C ALA A 242 1.89 16.35 -4.33
N GLY A 243 3.13 16.10 -3.90
CA GLY A 243 4.19 17.12 -3.93
C GLY A 243 4.58 17.55 -5.36
N GLN A 244 4.74 16.59 -6.27
CA GLN A 244 5.08 16.83 -7.67
C GLN A 244 3.99 17.65 -8.37
N ALA A 245 2.73 17.27 -8.18
CA ALA A 245 1.60 17.94 -8.81
C ALA A 245 1.35 19.33 -8.23
N LEU A 246 1.72 19.57 -6.97
CA LEU A 246 1.55 20.87 -6.33
C LEU A 246 2.49 21.96 -6.86
N PHE A 247 3.73 21.58 -7.20
CA PHE A 247 4.76 22.52 -7.64
C PHE A 247 5.09 22.36 -9.13
N GLY A 248 4.63 21.31 -9.79
CA GLY A 248 4.93 21.05 -11.20
C GLY A 248 3.92 20.14 -11.86
N THR A 249 4.33 19.52 -12.95
CA THR A 249 3.46 18.62 -13.71
C THR A 249 3.74 17.17 -13.37
N LEU A 250 2.69 16.40 -13.14
CA LEU A 250 2.78 14.96 -12.99
C LEU A 250 2.90 14.29 -14.37
N THR A 251 4.14 14.00 -14.80
CA THR A 251 4.40 13.37 -16.09
C THR A 251 4.32 11.85 -16.01
N PRO A 252 4.04 11.14 -17.13
CA PRO A 252 4.05 9.68 -17.15
C PRO A 252 5.35 9.05 -16.64
N ASP A 253 6.50 9.66 -16.94
CA ASP A 253 7.81 9.17 -16.49
C ASP A 253 7.91 9.17 -14.96
N ILE A 254 7.42 10.23 -14.29
CA ILE A 254 7.42 10.31 -12.82
C ILE A 254 6.47 9.29 -12.23
N ILE A 255 5.27 9.14 -12.80
CA ILE A 255 4.28 8.13 -12.36
C ILE A 255 4.89 6.73 -12.43
N VAL A 256 5.47 6.37 -13.58
CA VAL A 256 6.08 5.05 -13.77
C VAL A 256 7.27 4.85 -12.83
N LEU A 257 8.15 5.84 -12.71
CA LEU A 257 9.32 5.78 -11.83
C LEU A 257 8.91 5.54 -10.37
N THR A 258 7.96 6.31 -9.84
CA THR A 258 7.56 6.16 -8.44
C THR A 258 6.77 4.88 -8.20
N LEU A 259 5.98 4.40 -9.17
CA LEU A 259 5.28 3.10 -9.06
C LEU A 259 6.25 1.92 -9.02
N LEU A 260 7.29 1.98 -9.85
CA LEU A 260 8.39 1.01 -9.79
C LEU A 260 9.14 1.12 -8.48
N TYR A 261 9.43 2.35 -8.03
CA TYR A 261 10.09 2.57 -6.75
C TYR A 261 9.25 2.07 -5.55
N SER A 262 7.92 2.06 -5.69
CA SER A 262 7.00 1.55 -4.67
C SER A 262 7.11 0.03 -4.45
N ILE A 263 7.78 -0.70 -5.35
CA ILE A 263 8.15 -2.11 -5.14
C ILE A 263 9.14 -2.24 -3.96
N ALA A 264 10.02 -1.26 -3.75
CA ALA A 264 10.85 -1.22 -2.54
C ALA A 264 9.98 -1.04 -1.27
N GLY A 265 8.91 -0.24 -1.36
CA GLY A 265 7.92 -0.11 -0.29
C GLY A 265 7.19 -1.41 0.04
N LEU A 266 6.91 -2.23 -0.97
CA LEU A 266 6.42 -3.61 -0.76
C LEU A 266 7.45 -4.44 0.02
N GLY A 267 8.74 -4.32 -0.29
CA GLY A 267 9.80 -5.00 0.45
C GLY A 267 9.78 -4.63 1.94
N ILE A 268 9.66 -3.34 2.26
CA ILE A 268 9.55 -2.85 3.65
C ILE A 268 8.29 -3.39 4.34
N ALA A 269 7.17 -3.48 3.62
CA ALA A 269 5.95 -4.07 4.16
C ALA A 269 6.15 -5.54 4.55
N ILE A 270 6.90 -6.32 3.74
CA ILE A 270 7.23 -7.72 4.07
C ILE A 270 8.04 -7.81 5.37
N VAL A 271 8.95 -6.88 5.63
CA VAL A 271 9.70 -6.84 6.91
C VAL A 271 8.74 -6.80 8.10
N ASN A 272 7.63 -6.07 7.98
CA ASN A 272 6.64 -5.99 9.06
C ASN A 272 5.81 -7.28 9.19
N ASP A 273 5.51 -7.96 8.08
CA ASP A 273 4.80 -9.25 8.09
C ASP A 273 5.57 -10.34 8.86
N PHE A 274 6.91 -10.26 8.90
CA PHE A 274 7.72 -11.19 9.71
C PHE A 274 7.41 -11.12 11.21
N LYS A 275 6.89 -9.99 11.71
CA LYS A 275 6.52 -9.83 13.13
C LYS A 275 5.15 -10.43 13.45
N SER A 276 4.31 -10.63 12.43
CA SER A 276 2.90 -11.02 12.58
C SER A 276 2.56 -12.39 12.01
N ILE A 277 3.54 -13.20 11.58
CA ILE A 277 3.31 -14.50 10.89
C ILE A 277 2.27 -15.38 11.60
N GLU A 278 2.39 -15.55 12.92
CA GLU A 278 1.48 -16.40 13.69
C GLU A 278 0.07 -15.81 13.76
N GLY A 279 -0.05 -14.50 14.03
CA GLY A 279 -1.32 -13.79 14.03
C GLY A 279 -2.00 -13.79 12.65
N ASP A 280 -1.24 -13.52 11.59
CA ASP A 280 -1.73 -13.52 10.21
C ASP A 280 -2.29 -14.89 9.81
N ARG A 281 -1.61 -15.96 10.20
CA ARG A 281 -2.06 -17.34 9.96
C ARG A 281 -3.37 -17.63 10.67
N LEU A 282 -3.52 -17.22 11.93
CA LEU A 282 -4.75 -17.41 12.70
C LEU A 282 -5.93 -16.61 12.11
N LEU A 283 -5.65 -15.45 11.53
CA LEU A 283 -6.64 -14.58 10.89
C LEU A 283 -6.94 -14.96 9.44
N GLY A 284 -6.33 -16.03 8.92
CA GLY A 284 -6.50 -16.48 7.53
C GLY A 284 -5.91 -15.53 6.49
N LEU A 285 -5.02 -14.60 6.89
CA LEU A 285 -4.34 -13.69 5.99
C LEU A 285 -3.24 -14.45 5.23
N GLN A 286 -3.09 -14.14 3.94
CA GLN A 286 -2.05 -14.72 3.09
C GLN A 286 -0.87 -13.75 2.96
N SER A 287 -0.28 -13.32 4.08
CA SER A 287 0.94 -12.51 4.07
C SER A 287 2.10 -13.32 3.47
N LEU A 288 3.12 -12.65 2.93
CA LEU A 288 4.17 -13.35 2.16
C LEU A 288 4.95 -14.39 2.99
N PRO A 289 5.30 -14.13 4.26
CA PRO A 289 5.90 -15.16 5.11
C PRO A 289 4.97 -16.34 5.42
N VAL A 290 3.65 -16.12 5.46
CA VAL A 290 2.65 -17.19 5.64
C VAL A 290 2.51 -18.04 4.38
N ALA A 291 2.46 -17.39 3.21
CA ALA A 291 2.24 -18.07 1.92
C ALA A 291 3.47 -18.82 1.40
N PHE A 292 4.68 -18.25 1.58
CA PHE A 292 5.93 -18.79 1.01
C PHE A 292 6.91 -19.32 2.06
N GLY A 293 6.62 -19.13 3.35
CA GLY A 293 7.55 -19.42 4.44
C GLY A 293 8.59 -18.31 4.63
N ALA A 294 9.17 -18.27 5.84
CA ALA A 294 10.09 -17.22 6.25
C ALA A 294 11.36 -17.13 5.37
N GLU A 295 11.89 -18.29 4.95
CA GLU A 295 13.13 -18.36 4.16
C GLU A 295 12.96 -17.77 2.75
N THR A 296 11.83 -18.03 2.09
CA THR A 296 11.58 -17.46 0.77
C THR A 296 11.18 -16.00 0.88
N ALA A 297 10.36 -15.63 1.87
CA ALA A 297 9.90 -14.27 2.06
C ALA A 297 11.05 -13.28 2.33
N LYS A 298 12.13 -13.69 3.02
CA LYS A 298 13.25 -12.78 3.32
C LYS A 298 14.02 -12.43 2.05
N TRP A 299 14.17 -13.38 1.13
CA TRP A 299 14.79 -13.15 -0.17
C TRP A 299 13.91 -12.34 -1.11
N ILE A 300 12.58 -12.54 -1.07
CA ILE A 300 11.64 -11.68 -1.79
C ILE A 300 11.75 -10.24 -1.28
N CYS A 301 11.80 -10.04 0.04
CA CYS A 301 11.97 -8.74 0.66
C CYS A 301 13.26 -8.04 0.22
N VAL A 302 14.41 -8.70 0.40
CA VAL A 302 15.72 -8.13 0.02
C VAL A 302 15.79 -7.87 -1.48
N GLY A 303 15.35 -8.83 -2.30
CA GLY A 303 15.30 -8.66 -3.75
C GLY A 303 14.43 -7.48 -4.18
N ALA A 304 13.23 -7.32 -3.59
CA ALA A 304 12.35 -6.20 -3.91
C ALA A 304 12.96 -4.84 -3.57
N ILE A 305 13.71 -4.72 -2.47
CA ILE A 305 14.39 -3.48 -2.08
C ILE A 305 15.60 -3.23 -2.98
N ASP A 306 16.54 -4.18 -3.03
CA ASP A 306 17.86 -3.96 -3.63
C ASP A 306 17.77 -3.87 -5.15
N ILE A 307 17.00 -4.75 -5.81
CA ILE A 307 16.84 -4.72 -7.27
C ILE A 307 16.21 -3.40 -7.69
N THR A 308 15.21 -2.92 -6.94
CA THR A 308 14.56 -1.63 -7.24
C THR A 308 15.56 -0.48 -7.10
N GLN A 309 16.31 -0.42 -6.01
CA GLN A 309 17.28 0.65 -5.77
C GLN A 309 18.44 0.63 -6.78
N ILE A 310 18.98 -0.55 -7.12
CA ILE A 310 20.01 -0.72 -8.14
C ILE A 310 19.47 -0.33 -9.53
N SER A 311 18.22 -0.67 -9.84
CA SER A 311 17.58 -0.28 -11.10
C SER A 311 17.45 1.24 -11.22
N VAL A 312 17.07 1.91 -10.13
CA VAL A 312 17.03 3.39 -10.08
C VAL A 312 18.42 3.99 -10.24
N ALA A 313 19.45 3.42 -9.59
CA ALA A 313 20.83 3.87 -9.79
C ALA A 313 21.28 3.71 -11.25
N GLY A 314 20.94 2.58 -11.89
CA GLY A 314 21.18 2.33 -13.31
C GLY A 314 20.45 3.32 -14.22
N TYR A 315 19.19 3.63 -13.92
CA TYR A 315 18.41 4.66 -14.62
C TYR A 315 19.09 6.04 -14.51
N LEU A 316 19.55 6.44 -13.32
CA LEU A 316 20.24 7.71 -13.11
C LEU A 316 21.57 7.78 -13.88
N LEU A 317 22.32 6.68 -13.97
CA LEU A 317 23.51 6.60 -14.82
C LEU A 317 23.17 6.77 -16.30
N GLY A 318 22.15 6.06 -16.78
CA GLY A 318 21.66 6.18 -18.16
C GLY A 318 21.16 7.59 -18.49
N ALA A 319 20.59 8.30 -17.52
CA ALA A 319 20.14 9.69 -17.63
C ALA A 319 21.27 10.73 -17.49
N GLY A 320 22.53 10.32 -17.43
CA GLY A 320 23.68 11.23 -17.34
C GLY A 320 23.81 11.93 -15.98
N LYS A 321 23.29 11.33 -14.90
CA LYS A 321 23.35 11.84 -13.52
C LYS A 321 24.27 10.99 -12.62
N PRO A 322 25.58 10.89 -12.92
CA PRO A 322 26.47 9.93 -12.26
C PRO A 322 26.64 10.20 -10.76
N TYR A 323 26.68 11.47 -10.34
CA TYR A 323 26.82 11.80 -8.92
C TYR A 323 25.61 11.38 -8.08
N HIS A 324 24.39 11.50 -8.61
CA HIS A 324 23.19 11.03 -7.92
C HIS A 324 23.14 9.50 -7.84
N ALA A 325 23.54 8.82 -8.92
CA ALA A 325 23.65 7.37 -8.91
C ALA A 325 24.71 6.86 -7.91
N LEU A 326 25.88 7.48 -7.87
CA LEU A 326 26.95 7.12 -6.92
C LEU A 326 26.55 7.41 -5.47
N ALA A 327 25.87 8.53 -5.21
CA ALA A 327 25.32 8.82 -3.88
C ALA A 327 24.30 7.76 -3.46
N LEU A 328 23.37 7.39 -4.35
CA LEU A 328 22.39 6.33 -4.09
C LEU A 328 23.08 4.98 -3.82
N LEU A 329 24.06 4.58 -4.63
CA LEU A 329 24.84 3.36 -4.39
C LEU A 329 25.59 3.40 -3.05
N GLY A 330 26.16 4.55 -2.69
CA GLY A 330 26.80 4.76 -1.39
C GLY A 330 25.84 4.56 -0.21
N LEU A 331 24.58 5.00 -0.35
CA LEU A 331 23.53 4.79 0.66
C LEU A 331 23.04 3.34 0.72
N ILE A 332 23.09 2.59 -0.39
CA ILE A 332 22.68 1.18 -0.45
C ILE A 332 23.69 0.28 0.27
N ILE A 333 25.00 0.60 0.26
CA ILE A 333 26.05 -0.24 0.88
C ILE A 333 25.78 -0.56 2.37
N PRO A 334 25.55 0.41 3.27
CA PRO A 334 25.28 0.11 4.68
C PRO A 334 23.96 -0.66 4.85
N GLN A 335 22.94 -0.35 4.04
CA GLN A 335 21.68 -1.09 4.05
C GLN A 335 21.89 -2.58 3.73
N VAL A 336 22.60 -2.89 2.64
CA VAL A 336 22.92 -4.27 2.24
C VAL A 336 23.76 -4.96 3.31
N PHE A 337 24.75 -4.27 3.88
CA PHE A 337 25.52 -4.82 4.99
C PHE A 337 24.62 -5.24 6.17
N PHE A 338 23.67 -4.39 6.59
CA PHE A 338 22.74 -4.71 7.67
C PHE A 338 21.73 -5.80 7.30
N GLN A 339 21.30 -5.90 6.03
CA GLN A 339 20.47 -7.01 5.56
C GLN A 339 21.18 -8.35 5.76
N PHE A 340 22.45 -8.46 5.35
CA PHE A 340 23.23 -9.69 5.52
C PHE A 340 23.60 -9.96 6.98
N GLN A 341 23.90 -8.91 7.74
CA GLN A 341 24.36 -9.05 9.12
C GLN A 341 23.23 -9.44 10.07
N TYR A 342 22.01 -8.96 9.82
CA TYR A 342 20.86 -9.09 10.73
C TYR A 342 19.67 -9.77 10.07
N PHE A 343 19.07 -9.15 9.05
CA PHE A 343 17.76 -9.56 8.51
C PHE A 343 17.78 -10.97 7.89
N LEU A 344 18.78 -11.28 7.04
CA LEU A 344 18.87 -12.58 6.37
C LEU A 344 19.24 -13.73 7.30
N LYS A 345 19.85 -13.44 8.47
CA LYS A 345 20.15 -14.46 9.49
C LYS A 345 18.90 -14.89 10.23
N ASP A 346 18.15 -13.91 10.72
CA ASP A 346 16.89 -14.16 11.42
C ASP A 346 16.05 -12.87 11.42
N PRO A 347 15.06 -12.77 10.51
CA PRO A 347 14.26 -11.56 10.34
C PRO A 347 13.34 -11.30 11.53
N VAL A 348 13.02 -12.32 12.35
CA VAL A 348 12.17 -12.17 13.54
C VAL A 348 13.00 -11.72 14.73
N LYS A 349 14.17 -12.34 14.94
CA LYS A 349 15.04 -12.04 16.09
C LYS A 349 15.73 -10.68 16.01
N TYR A 350 16.13 -10.26 14.81
CA TYR A 350 16.94 -9.05 14.63
C TYR A 350 16.17 -7.87 14.02
N ASP A 351 14.84 -7.97 13.92
CA ASP A 351 13.96 -6.93 13.39
C ASP A 351 14.31 -5.51 13.90
N VAL A 352 14.34 -5.32 15.23
CA VAL A 352 14.65 -4.01 15.82
C VAL A 352 16.04 -3.51 15.43
N LYS A 353 17.05 -4.39 15.39
CA LYS A 353 18.42 -4.01 15.01
C LYS A 353 18.57 -3.72 13.51
N TYR A 354 17.65 -4.21 12.70
CA TYR A 354 17.61 -3.94 11.26
C TYR A 354 16.86 -2.64 10.94
N GLN A 355 15.80 -2.33 11.70
CA GLN A 355 14.96 -1.15 11.49
C GLN A 355 15.47 0.12 12.21
N VAL A 356 16.31 -0.02 13.23
CA VAL A 356 16.93 1.10 13.96
C VAL A 356 18.35 1.30 13.41
N PRO A 357 18.59 2.34 12.56
CA PRO A 357 19.93 2.65 12.07
C PRO A 357 20.90 3.11 13.15
#